data_AF-A0A0N9HZH5-F1
#
_entry.id   AF-A0A0N9HZH5-F1
#
_cell.length_a   1.000
_cell.length_b   1.000
_cell.length_c   1.000
_cell.angle_alpha   90.00
_cell.angle_beta   90.00
_cell.angle_gamma   90.00
#
_symmetry.space_group_name_H-M   'P 1'
#
loop_
_entity.id
_entity.type
_entity.pdbx_description
1 polymer ?
#
loop_
_entity_poly.entity_id
_entity_poly.type
_entity_poly.pdbx_seq_one_letter_code
_entity_poly.pdbx_strand_id
1 'polypeptide(L)' 'MLLTQNLRAALGSRARPVTADQAGHGTYLGTENECVDTIGTELLVNGKLPATDVQCGPAAGTSAEAAGKPRQRQLPF' A
#
# COMPACT_ATOMS: atom_id res chain seq x y z
N MET A 1 7.55 -5.48 13.83
CA MET A 1 7.59 -6.45 12.70
C MET A 1 7.28 -7.91 13.07
N LEU A 2 7.24 -8.33 14.35
CA LEU A 2 7.05 -9.77 14.70
C LEU A 2 5.73 -10.36 14.18
N LEU A 3 4.64 -9.59 14.23
CA LEU A 3 3.34 -10.01 13.71
C LEU A 3 3.38 -10.34 12.21
N THR A 4 4.02 -9.49 11.40
CA THR A 4 4.19 -9.71 9.96
C THR A 4 4.97 -10.99 9.67
N GLN A 5 5.99 -11.29 10.48
CA GLN A 5 6.79 -12.52 10.35
C GLN A 5 5.98 -13.77 10.72
N ASN A 6 5.15 -13.70 11.76
CA ASN A 6 4.28 -14.81 12.14
C ASN A 6 3.24 -15.10 11.05
N LEU A 7 2.62 -14.05 10.50
CA LEU A 7 1.73 -14.17 9.34
C LEU A 7 2.47 -14.72 8.12
N ARG A 8 3.72 -14.29 7.91
CA ARG A 8 4.58 -14.81 6.85
C ARG A 8 4.76 -16.31 6.96
N ALA A 9 5.10 -16.79 8.15
CA ALA A 9 5.36 -18.20 8.42
C ALA A 9 4.08 -19.03 8.24
N ALA A 10 2.94 -18.55 8.75
CA ALA A 10 1.68 -19.25 8.64
C ALA A 10 1.16 -19.34 7.19
N LEU A 11 1.34 -18.28 6.41
CA LEU A 11 0.77 -18.17 5.06
C LEU A 11 1.73 -18.65 3.96
N GLY A 12 3.03 -18.73 4.26
CA GLY A 12 4.06 -19.23 3.35
C GLY A 12 4.05 -18.49 2.01
N SER A 13 4.23 -19.22 0.91
CA SER A 13 4.26 -18.67 -0.45
C SER A 13 2.91 -18.13 -0.96
N ARG A 14 1.81 -18.33 -0.21
CA ARG A 14 0.46 -17.92 -0.62
C ARG A 14 0.20 -16.43 -0.47
N ALA A 15 1.09 -15.73 0.23
CA ALA A 15 1.02 -14.29 0.40
C ALA A 15 2.39 -13.65 0.24
N ARG A 16 2.40 -12.31 0.13
CA ARG A 16 3.59 -11.45 0.20
C ARG A 16 3.22 -10.22 1.03
N PRO A 17 3.76 -10.05 2.25
CA PRO A 17 3.45 -8.89 3.06
C PRO A 17 4.01 -7.65 2.40
N VAL A 18 3.19 -6.60 2.44
CA VAL A 18 3.54 -5.24 2.06
C VAL A 18 3.28 -4.39 3.29
N THR A 19 4.31 -3.74 3.81
CA THR A 19 4.20 -2.83 4.95
C THR A 19 4.46 -1.41 4.48
N ALA A 20 3.88 -0.42 5.15
CA ALA A 20 4.12 0.99 4.87
C ALA A 20 4.39 1.73 6.17
N ASP A 21 5.26 2.75 6.13
CA ASP A 21 5.70 3.46 7.34
C ASP A 21 4.63 4.39 7.95
N GLN A 22 3.55 4.69 7.20
CA GLN A 22 2.44 5.49 7.70
C GLN A 22 1.43 4.68 8.54
N ALA A 23 0.85 5.33 9.55
CA ALA A 23 -0.28 4.82 10.31
C ALA A 23 -1.62 5.21 9.65
N GLY A 24 -2.69 4.44 9.88
CA GLY A 24 -4.04 4.75 9.37
C GLY A 24 -4.99 3.54 9.34
N HIS A 25 -6.28 3.78 9.10
CA HIS A 25 -7.29 2.73 8.91
C HIS A 25 -7.41 2.38 7.42
N GLY A 26 -6.58 1.44 6.97
CA GLY A 26 -6.51 1.02 5.57
C GLY A 26 -5.52 1.86 4.77
N THR A 27 -4.57 1.18 4.13
CA THR A 27 -3.47 1.82 3.40
C THR A 27 -3.75 1.93 1.91
N TYR A 28 -4.30 0.87 1.31
CA TYR A 28 -4.69 0.83 -0.11
C TYR A 28 -5.86 1.78 -0.38
N LEU A 29 -5.64 2.76 -1.25
CA LEU A 29 -6.55 3.87 -1.59
C LEU A 29 -7.03 4.74 -0.41
N GLY A 30 -6.68 4.38 0.82
CA GLY A 30 -6.97 5.14 2.04
C GLY A 30 -5.86 6.14 2.38
N THR A 31 -4.66 5.96 1.81
CA THR A 31 -3.52 6.86 1.96
C THR A 31 -2.94 7.18 0.59
N GLU A 32 -2.37 8.37 0.39
CA GLU A 32 -1.69 8.77 -0.86
C GLU A 32 -0.31 8.09 -0.98
N ASN A 33 -0.28 6.75 -0.91
CA ASN A 33 0.93 5.94 -1.00
C ASN A 33 0.95 5.13 -2.30
N GLU A 34 1.61 5.68 -3.31
CA GLU A 34 1.72 5.10 -4.64
C GLU A 34 2.27 3.67 -4.63
N CYS A 35 3.24 3.36 -3.76
CA CYS A 35 3.84 2.03 -3.65
C CYS A 35 2.79 0.99 -3.22
N VAL A 36 2.00 1.30 -2.20
CA VAL A 36 0.92 0.42 -1.73
C VAL A 36 -0.21 0.32 -2.76
N ASP A 37 -0.59 1.44 -3.36
CA ASP A 37 -1.68 1.48 -4.34
C ASP A 37 -1.36 0.70 -5.60
N THR A 38 -0.13 0.79 -6.10
CA THR A 38 0.33 0.04 -7.27
C THR A 38 0.30 -1.45 -7.00
N ILE A 39 0.86 -1.89 -5.88
CA ILE A 39 0.91 -3.33 -5.53
C ILE A 39 -0.49 -3.87 -5.24
N GLY A 40 -1.32 -3.11 -4.51
CA GLY A 40 -2.70 -3.50 -4.22
C GLY A 40 -3.55 -3.61 -5.49
N THR A 41 -3.39 -2.66 -6.42
CA THR A 41 -4.11 -2.68 -7.70
C THR A 41 -3.70 -3.88 -8.55
N GLU A 42 -2.40 -4.17 -8.67
CA GLU A 42 -1.91 -5.34 -9.42
C GLU A 42 -2.43 -6.66 -8.86
N LEU A 43 -2.51 -6.78 -7.53
CA LEU A 43 -3.10 -7.96 -6.89
C LEU A 43 -4.59 -8.09 -7.20
N LEU A 44 -5.36 -7.00 -7.08
CA LEU A 44 -6.81 -7.05 -7.24
C LEU A 44 -7.25 -7.20 -8.70
N VAL A 45 -6.53 -6.57 -9.63
CA VAL A 45 -6.84 -6.60 -11.06
C VAL A 45 -6.27 -7.85 -11.72
N ASN A 46 -5.00 -8.18 -11.44
CA ASN A 46 -4.27 -9.23 -12.16
C ASN A 46 -4.00 -10.48 -11.31
N GLY A 47 -4.33 -10.48 -10.02
CA GLY A 47 -3.99 -11.58 -9.11
C GLY A 47 -2.49 -11.68 -8.80
N LYS A 48 -1.70 -10.66 -9.15
CA LYS A 48 -0.24 -10.73 -9.10
C LYS A 48 0.30 -10.26 -7.76
N LEU A 49 0.95 -11.17 -7.05
CA LEU A 49 1.74 -10.84 -5.86
C LEU A 49 3.15 -10.36 -6.25
N PRO A 50 3.78 -9.49 -5.46
CA PRO A 50 5.18 -9.11 -5.67
C PRO A 50 6.12 -10.32 -5.51
N ALA A 51 7.32 -10.25 -6.10
CA ALA A 51 8.28 -11.35 -6.04
C ALA A 51 8.78 -11.62 -4.61
N THR A 52 8.94 -10.55 -3.83
CA THR A 52 9.39 -10.58 -2.43
C THR A 52 8.46 -9.78 -1.55
N ASP A 53 8.74 -9.83 -0.25
CA ASP A 53 8.13 -8.96 0.73
C ASP A 53 8.58 -7.51 0.45
N VAL A 54 7.71 -6.53 0.69
CA VAL A 54 7.97 -5.13 0.32
C VAL A 54 7.73 -4.19 1.50
N GLN A 55 8.65 -3.25 1.70
CA GLN A 55 8.55 -2.14 2.64
C GLN A 55 8.41 -0.86 1.83
N CYS A 56 7.21 -0.31 1.79
CA CYS A 56 6.94 1.00 1.23
C CYS A 56 7.31 2.09 2.25
N GLY A 57 7.86 3.20 1.77
CA GLY A 57 8.06 4.40 2.58
C GLY A 57 6.72 5.07 2.96
N PRO A 58 6.76 6.26 3.58
CA PRO A 58 5.55 6.95 3.98
C PRO A 58 4.72 7.44 2.78
N ALA A 59 3.44 7.74 3.01
CA ALA A 59 2.57 8.36 2.00
C ALA A 59 3.09 9.74 1.58
N ALA A 60 2.87 10.10 0.31
CA ALA A 60 3.13 11.45 -0.18
C ALA A 60 2.25 12.42 0.62
N GLY A 61 2.88 13.26 1.44
CA GLY A 61 2.19 14.16 2.37
C GLY A 61 2.81 14.23 3.77
N THR A 62 3.69 13.29 4.15
CA THR A 62 4.34 13.30 5.47
C THR A 62 5.75 13.88 5.48
N SER A 63 6.25 14.43 4.37
CA SER A 63 7.45 15.25 4.34
C SER A 63 7.02 16.66 3.97
N ALA A 64 6.80 17.50 5.00
CA ALA A 64 6.66 18.96 4.98
C ALA A 64 6.19 19.60 3.65
N GLU A 65 4.93 20.08 3.62
CA GLU A 65 4.34 20.92 2.57
C GLU A 65 3.99 20.21 1.24
N ALA A 66 2.73 19.81 1.06
CA ALA A 66 2.15 19.59 -0.27
C ALA A 66 0.89 20.45 -0.41
N ALA A 67 1.12 21.74 -0.64
CA ALA A 67 0.12 22.62 -1.20
C ALA A 67 -0.37 22.04 -2.54
N GLY A 68 -1.69 21.85 -2.67
CA GLY A 68 -2.36 21.88 -3.97
C GLY A 68 -3.09 20.61 -4.42
N LYS A 69 -4.32 20.45 -3.89
CA LYS A 69 -5.49 19.77 -4.47
C LYS A 69 -5.47 18.23 -4.52
N PRO A 70 -6.47 17.55 -3.93
CA PRO A 70 -6.63 16.12 -4.16
C PRO A 70 -6.96 15.90 -5.64
N ARG A 71 -6.25 14.97 -6.28
CA ARG A 71 -6.54 14.51 -7.64
C ARG A 71 -7.73 13.55 -7.62
N GLN A 72 -8.83 13.97 -6.99
CA GLN A 72 -10.13 13.36 -7.21
C GLN A 72 -10.51 13.68 -8.65
N ARG A 73 -10.39 12.67 -9.51
CA ARG A 73 -10.94 12.70 -10.85
C ARG A 73 -12.46 12.64 -10.69
N GLN A 74 -13.07 13.81 -10.51
CA GLN A 74 -14.51 14.00 -10.54
C GLN A 74 -15.00 13.43 -11.88
N LEU A 75 -15.62 12.26 -11.83
CA LEU A 75 -16.37 11.73 -12.97
C LEU A 75 -17.66 12.55 -13.05
N PRO A 76 -17.97 13.21 -14.18
CA PRO A 76 -19.28 13.80 -14.36
C PRO A 76 -20.32 12.68 -14.48
N PHE A 77 -21.45 12.82 -13.77
CA PHE A 77 -22.67 12.08 -14.05
C PHE A 77 -23.27 12.55 -15.38
#